data_AF-A0A7C5K3X0-F1
#
_entry.id   AF-A0A7C5K3X0-F1
#
_cell.length_a   1.000
_cell.length_b   1.000
_cell.length_c   1.000
_cell.angle_alpha   90.00
_cell.angle_beta   90.00
_cell.angle_gamma   90.00
#
_symmetry.space_group_name_H-M   'P 1'
#
loop_
_entity.id
_entity.type
_entity.pdbx_description
1 polymer ?
#
loop_
_entity_poly.entity_id
_entity_poly.type
_entity_poly.pdbx_seq_one_letter_code
_entity_poly.pdbx_strand_id
1 'polypeptide(L)'
;DDGMAMLERLIRLRIETQIIEEQIHRLREELRVTTQRVNLFEKVKIPETRENIRVIRIVLGDQMTADVVRSKFAKAKTVERTGMSAA
;
A
#
# COMPACT_ATOMS: atom_id res chain seq x y z
N ASP A 1 -57.55 -25.74 -14.60
CA ASP A 1 -56.17 -26.26 -14.55
C ASP A 1 -55.14 -25.28 -15.13
N ASP A 2 -55.33 -24.75 -16.35
CA ASP A 2 -54.35 -23.83 -16.99
C ASP A 2 -54.05 -22.53 -16.20
N GLY A 3 -55.05 -21.95 -15.52
CA GLY A 3 -54.86 -20.72 -14.73
C GLY A 3 -53.91 -20.92 -13.54
N MET A 4 -53.92 -22.10 -12.93
CA MET A 4 -53.03 -22.43 -11.81
C MET A 4 -51.59 -22.63 -12.28
N ALA A 5 -51.39 -23.30 -13.43
CA ALA A 5 -50.08 -23.47 -14.02
C ALA A 5 -49.45 -22.13 -14.46
N MET A 6 -50.26 -21.21 -15.00
CA MET A 6 -49.80 -19.87 -15.35
C MET A 6 -49.39 -19.06 -14.11
N LEU A 7 -50.16 -19.13 -13.03
CA LEU A 7 -49.83 -18.45 -11.78
C LEU A 7 -48.54 -18.99 -11.16
N GLU A 8 -48.34 -20.32 -11.14
CA GLU A 8 -47.10 -20.93 -10.67
C GLU A 8 -45.89 -20.41 -11.45
N ARG A 9 -46.00 -20.36 -12.78
CA ARG A 9 -44.92 -19.88 -13.65
C ARG A 9 -44.59 -18.41 -13.40
N LEU A 10 -45.61 -17.57 -13.21
CA LEU A 10 -45.41 -16.15 -12.90
C LEU A 10 -44.71 -15.95 -11.55
N ILE A 11 -45.12 -16.70 -10.52
CA ILE A 11 -44.49 -16.64 -9.20
C ILE A 11 -43.03 -17.09 -9.28
N ARG A 12 -42.75 -18.18 -10.01
CA ARG A 12 -41.39 -18.68 -10.22
C ARG A 12 -40.48 -17.64 -10.87
N LEU A 13 -40.92 -17.04 -11.98
CA LEU A 13 -40.16 -16.00 -12.69
C LEU A 13 -39.93 -14.75 -11.83
N ARG A 14 -40.91 -14.39 -11.00
CA ARG A 14 -40.78 -13.27 -10.06
C ARG A 14 -39.70 -13.55 -9.01
N ILE A 15 -39.70 -14.75 -8.42
CA ILE A 15 -38.69 -15.15 -7.44
C ILE A 15 -37.30 -15.21 -8.08
N GLU A 16 -37.18 -15.77 -9.28
CA GLU A 16 -35.91 -15.80 -10.03
C GLU A 16 -35.37 -14.39 -10.27
N THR A 17 -36.24 -13.46 -10.66
CA THR A 17 -35.86 -12.04 -10.86
C THR A 17 -35.37 -11.42 -9.56
N GLN A 18 -36.08 -11.63 -8.44
CA GLN A 18 -35.68 -11.11 -7.13
C GLN A 18 -34.32 -11.66 -6.68
N ILE A 19 -34.04 -12.94 -6.94
CA ILE A 19 -32.74 -13.55 -6.63
C ILE A 19 -31.62 -12.89 -7.45
N ILE A 20 -31.83 -12.69 -8.75
CA ILE A 20 -30.83 -12.06 -9.63
C ILE A 20 -30.57 -10.61 -9.21
N GLU A 21 -31.61 -9.85 -8.88
CA GLU A 21 -31.48 -8.47 -8.41
C GLU A 21 -30.64 -8.38 -7.12
N GLU A 22 -30.90 -9.27 -6.16
CA GLU A 22 -30.13 -9.34 -4.92
C GLU A 22 -28.66 -9.72 -5.17
N GLN A 23 -28.40 -10.66 -6.08
CA GLN A 23 -27.03 -11.02 -6.48
C GLN A 23 -26.29 -9.83 -7.10
N ILE A 24 -26.94 -9.10 -8.01
CA ILE A 24 -26.37 -7.91 -8.64
C ILE A 24 -26.09 -6.83 -7.58
N HIS A 25 -27.01 -6.63 -6.63
CA HIS A 25 -26.81 -5.68 -5.55
C HIS A 25 -25.58 -6.00 -4.71
N ARG A 26 -25.40 -7.27 -4.31
CA ARG A 26 -24.22 -7.73 -3.55
C ARG A 26 -22.93 -7.54 -4.33
N LEU A 27 -22.91 -7.93 -5.61
CA LEU A 27 -21.73 -7.78 -6.48
C LEU A 27 -21.35 -6.31 -6.67
N ARG A 28 -22.34 -5.41 -6.80
CA ARG A 28 -22.08 -3.97 -6.91
C ARG A 28 -21.42 -3.42 -5.66
N GLU A 29 -21.88 -3.84 -4.49
CA GLU A 29 -21.29 -3.38 -3.22
C GLU A 29 -19.86 -3.89 -3.06
N GLU A 30 -19.62 -5.17 -3.36
CA GLU A 30 -18.27 -5.74 -3.30
C GLU A 30 -17.32 -5.09 -4.31
N LEU A 31 -17.80 -4.84 -5.54
CA LEU A 31 -17.05 -4.11 -6.55
C LEU A 31 -16.72 -2.70 -6.06
N ARG A 32 -17.69 -1.98 -5.50
CA ARG A 32 -17.49 -0.63 -4.95
C ARG A 32 -16.40 -0.62 -3.88
N VAL A 33 -16.43 -1.55 -2.94
CA VAL A 33 -15.42 -1.66 -1.86
C VAL A 33 -14.04 -1.98 -2.45
N THR A 34 -13.97 -2.91 -3.39
CA THR A 34 -12.71 -3.31 -4.03
C THR A 34 -12.10 -2.16 -4.84
N THR A 35 -12.91 -1.46 -5.64
CA THR A 35 -12.48 -0.28 -6.41
C THR A 35 -12.02 0.86 -5.51
N GLN A 36 -12.71 1.11 -4.39
CA GLN A 36 -12.27 2.10 -3.41
C GLN A 36 -10.93 1.72 -2.80
N ARG A 37 -10.72 0.43 -2.50
CA ARG A 37 -9.43 -0.06 -1.99
C ARG A 37 -8.31 0.17 -3.01
N VAL A 38 -8.53 -0.18 -4.28
CA VAL A 38 -7.55 0.09 -5.35
C VAL A 38 -7.21 1.58 -5.41
N ASN A 39 -8.22 2.46 -5.41
CA ASN A 39 -8.02 3.91 -5.41
C ASN A 39 -7.25 4.40 -4.17
N LEU A 40 -7.57 3.89 -2.99
CA LEU A 40 -6.87 4.24 -1.75
C LEU A 40 -5.39 3.84 -1.84
N PHE A 41 -5.09 2.66 -2.38
CA PHE A 41 -3.71 2.22 -2.56
C PHE A 41 -2.97 3.06 -3.61
N GLU A 42 -3.55 3.21 -4.80
CA GLU A 42 -2.92 3.89 -5.92
C GLU A 42 -2.67 5.37 -5.64
N LYS A 43 -3.67 6.05 -5.04
CA LYS A 43 -3.62 7.51 -4.87
C LYS A 43 -3.09 7.97 -3.52
N VAL A 44 -3.13 7.12 -2.49
CA VAL A 44 -2.73 7.52 -1.13
C VAL A 44 -1.62 6.63 -0.58
N LYS A 45 -1.86 5.34 -0.38
CA LYS A 45 -0.95 4.49 0.39
C LYS A 45 0.38 4.20 -0.32
N ILE A 46 0.37 3.98 -1.64
CA ILE A 46 1.59 3.79 -2.40
C ILE A 46 2.42 5.09 -2.44
N PRO A 47 1.85 6.27 -2.76
CA PRO A 47 2.56 7.54 -2.67
C PRO A 47 3.15 7.83 -1.28
N GLU A 48 2.35 7.67 -0.22
CA GLU A 48 2.76 7.87 1.18
C GLU A 48 3.95 6.96 1.54
N THR A 49 3.87 5.67 1.18
CA THR A 49 4.93 4.70 1.43
C THR A 49 6.21 5.05 0.67
N ARG A 50 6.10 5.49 -0.59
CA ARG A 50 7.27 5.92 -1.38
C ARG A 50 7.97 7.13 -0.76
N GLU A 51 7.20 8.07 -0.21
CA GLU A 51 7.78 9.23 0.45
C GLU A 51 8.47 8.85 1.76
N ASN A 52 7.85 7.98 2.57
CA ASN A 52 8.48 7.45 3.78
C ASN A 52 9.82 6.76 3.46
N ILE A 53 9.87 5.95 2.40
CA ILE A 53 11.12 5.32 1.94
C ILE A 53 12.14 6.38 1.51
N ARG A 54 11.72 7.45 0.82
CA ARG A 54 12.61 8.54 0.43
C ARG A 54 13.25 9.19 1.66
N VAL A 55 12.44 9.58 2.65
CA VAL A 55 12.91 10.22 3.89
C VAL A 55 13.90 9.31 4.63
N ILE A 56 13.57 8.03 4.80
CA ILE A 56 14.46 7.05 5.44
C ILE A 56 15.81 6.98 4.71
N ARG A 57 15.81 6.92 3.37
CA ARG A 57 17.06 6.85 2.59
C ARG A 57 17.92 8.11 2.74
N ILE A 58 17.32 9.29 2.82
CA ILE A 58 18.07 10.55 3.01
C ILE A 58 18.81 10.49 4.35
N VAL A 59 18.08 10.20 5.44
CA VAL A 59 18.65 10.14 6.79
C VAL A 59 19.76 9.09 6.89
N LEU A 60 19.55 7.91 6.31
CA LEU A 60 20.58 6.86 6.29
C LEU A 60 21.82 7.29 5.49
N GLY A 61 21.64 7.96 4.34
CA GLY A 61 22.75 8.45 3.52
C GLY A 61 23.59 9.52 4.24
N ASP A 62 22.94 10.44 4.95
CA ASP A 62 23.61 11.45 5.74
C ASP A 62 24.39 10.84 6.90
N GLN A 63 23.80 9.86 7.59
CA GLN A 63 24.45 9.12 8.67
C GLN A 63 25.72 8.39 8.18
N MET A 64 25.64 7.68 7.05
CA MET A 64 26.78 7.00 6.44
C MET A 64 27.90 7.98 6.07
N THR A 65 27.55 9.14 5.53
CA THR A 65 28.53 10.18 5.18
C THR A 65 29.20 10.75 6.43
N ALA A 66 28.44 11.03 7.49
CA ALA A 66 28.97 11.50 8.77
C ALA A 66 29.95 10.49 9.39
N ASP A 67 29.67 9.20 9.30
CA ASP A 67 30.54 8.14 9.81
C ASP A 67 31.89 8.04 9.09
N VAL A 68 31.89 8.19 7.76
CA VAL A 68 33.14 8.24 6.97
C VAL A 68 33.98 9.46 7.34
N VAL A 69 33.34 10.63 7.48
CA VAL A 69 34.03 11.87 7.86
C VAL A 69 34.63 11.73 9.27
N ARG A 70 33.86 11.23 10.23
CA ARG A 70 34.37 10.93 11.59
C ARG A 70 35.57 9.99 11.55
N SER A 71 35.50 8.93 10.74
CA SER A 71 36.59 7.96 10.57
C SER A 71 37.85 8.60 9.98
N LYS A 72 37.70 9.53 9.02
CA LYS A 72 38.82 10.29 8.45
C LYS A 72 39.48 11.21 9.49
N PHE A 73 38.68 11.93 10.28
CA PHE A 73 39.20 12.78 11.35
C PHE A 73 39.95 11.98 12.42
N ALA A 74 39.41 10.84 12.84
CA ALA A 74 40.07 9.96 13.81
C ALA A 74 41.42 9.45 13.30
N LYS A 75 41.51 9.05 12.02
CA LYS A 75 42.77 8.66 11.38
C LYS A 75 43.76 9.81 11.30
N ALA A 76 43.33 10.99 10.84
CA ALA A 76 44.20 12.18 10.74
C ALA A 76 44.80 12.55 12.10
N LYS A 77 43.98 12.59 13.15
CA LYS A 77 44.42 12.88 14.51
C LYS A 77 45.38 11.82 15.07
N THR A 78 45.20 10.56 14.67
CA THR A 78 46.14 9.48 15.05
C THR A 78 47.49 9.72 14.40
N VAL A 79 47.54 9.99 13.09
CA VAL A 79 48.78 10.25 12.33
C VAL A 79 49.54 11.46 12.89
N GLU A 80 48.84 12.55 13.20
CA GLU A 80 49.43 13.75 13.82
C GLU A 80 50.09 13.42 15.17
N ARG A 81 49.42 12.60 15.99
CA ARG A 81 49.93 12.15 17.29
C ARG A 81 51.14 11.22 17.17
N THR A 82 51.18 10.34 16.16
CA THR A 82 52.34 9.47 15.90
C THR A 82 53.51 10.26 15.33
N GLY A 83 53.26 11.27 14.49
CA GLY A 83 54.28 12.17 13.96
C GLY A 83 54.93 13.05 15.03
N MET A 84 54.15 13.58 15.97
CA MET A 84 54.66 14.31 17.15
C MET A 84 55.43 13.43 18.14
N SER A 85 55.25 12.10 18.11
CA SER A 85 56.00 11.16 18.95
C SER A 85 57.35 10.76 18.33
N ALA A 86 57.58 11.08 17.06
CA ALA A 86 58.79 10.73 16.32
C ALA A 86 59.75 11.92 16.09
N ALA A 87 59.43 13.10 16.63
CA ALA A 87 60.27 14.29 16.69
C ALA A 87 60.60 14.60 18.16
#